data_AF-A0A7C7HWR6-F1
#
_entry.id   AF-A0A7C7HWR6-F1
#
_cell.length_a   1.000
_cell.length_b   1.000
_cell.length_c   1.000
_cell.angle_alpha   90.00
_cell.angle_beta   90.00
_cell.angle_gamma   90.00
#
_symmetry.space_group_name_H-M   'P 1'
#
loop_
_entity.id
_entity.type
_entity.pdbx_description
1 polymer ?
#
loop_
_entity_poly.entity_id
_entity_poly.type
_entity_poly.pdbx_seq_one_letter_code
_entity_poly.pdbx_strand_id
1 'polypeptide(L)'
;MKNILGNFRNPFHILILFSIILYVPSCALKPASELDTPEYHHKAGMRHVEMGKYSEALTSFQRAIDLDKKFAIAYAGMGIAYANLGEKKKAKKYAGEAEDRAGKDPDVLTLCARVWIDLRHQEKKWFKPAGKLLKKALKRKKNHEGATYYTGELYLYQYEFNQAEDQFRMVVAMKGDYSGKANKMWQMSQKIVRAMPGTSVGKKVALHEKITRADLAVLLAEELKISTLMKRQTTPASGFQTPEEMRAANTSQGGPSDAKGHWAEVWIKELSGYGILEGAPGQPFYPDNPVNRAEYCMAIQRLLSIVTGDASLETRYFGENPSRFQDVPSSHPAYNAMALCSERGIMQADMMTGRFEPGKPVSGADALLSIRSFQNALRITF
;
A
#
# COMPACT_ATOMS: atom_id res chain seq x y z
N MET A 1 -86.08 -5.26 9.82
CA MET A 1 -84.62 -5.20 9.56
C MET A 1 -84.21 -3.73 9.42
N LYS A 2 -83.18 -3.31 10.18
CA LYS A 2 -82.31 -2.13 9.96
C LYS A 2 -83.02 -0.76 10.00
N ASN A 3 -83.22 -0.15 11.17
CA ASN A 3 -82.26 0.57 12.04
C ASN A 3 -81.47 1.70 11.36
N ILE A 4 -81.83 2.92 11.80
CA ILE A 4 -80.97 4.09 12.08
C ILE A 4 -80.60 5.00 10.90
N LEU A 5 -81.46 6.01 10.68
CA LEU A 5 -81.08 7.36 10.26
C LEU A 5 -80.36 8.04 11.43
N GLY A 6 -79.14 8.55 11.20
CA GLY A 6 -78.40 9.30 12.22
C GLY A 6 -77.05 9.82 11.73
N ASN A 7 -77.08 10.99 11.09
CA ASN A 7 -76.06 12.05 11.17
C ASN A 7 -74.57 11.68 11.19
N PHE A 8 -73.91 11.77 10.02
CA PHE A 8 -72.47 12.12 9.94
C PHE A 8 -72.22 13.03 8.72
N ARG A 9 -72.75 14.25 8.75
CA ARG A 9 -72.30 15.37 7.89
C ARG A 9 -71.47 16.34 8.74
N ASN A 10 -70.23 15.98 9.04
CA ASN A 10 -69.25 16.94 9.56
C ASN A 10 -67.86 16.65 8.98
N PRO A 11 -67.29 17.54 8.14
CA PRO A 11 -65.96 17.33 7.53
C PRO A 11 -64.83 17.36 8.57
N PHE A 12 -65.12 17.80 9.80
CA PHE A 12 -64.18 17.80 10.92
C PHE A 12 -63.85 16.39 11.46
N HIS A 13 -64.77 15.43 11.35
CA HIS A 13 -64.52 14.06 11.84
C HIS A 13 -63.65 13.22 10.90
N ILE A 14 -63.67 13.52 9.59
CA ILE A 14 -62.78 12.88 8.61
C ILE A 14 -61.33 13.39 8.76
N LEU A 15 -61.15 14.64 9.19
CA LEU A 15 -59.84 15.23 9.48
C LEU A 15 -59.20 14.71 10.78
N ILE A 16 -60.01 14.31 11.78
CA ILE A 16 -59.53 13.71 13.03
C ILE A 16 -59.18 12.22 12.86
N LEU A 17 -59.88 11.49 11.98
CA LEU A 17 -59.55 10.10 11.64
C LEU A 17 -58.31 9.98 10.73
N PHE A 18 -57.98 11.01 9.95
CA PHE A 18 -56.73 11.05 9.16
C PHE A 18 -55.50 11.50 9.96
N SER A 19 -55.69 12.18 11.09
CA SER A 19 -54.59 12.67 11.94
C SER A 19 -54.12 11.65 12.99
N ILE A 20 -54.79 10.50 13.13
CA ILE A 20 -54.40 9.42 14.05
C ILE A 20 -53.60 8.28 13.36
N ILE A 21 -53.47 8.29 12.03
CA ILE A 21 -52.73 7.26 11.25
C ILE A 21 -51.24 7.64 10.98
N LEU A 22 -50.74 8.77 11.53
CA LEU A 22 -49.36 9.23 11.30
C LEU A 22 -48.49 9.32 12.56
N TYR A 23 -48.74 8.47 13.56
CA TYR A 23 -47.76 8.16 14.60
C TYR A 23 -47.44 6.67 14.58
N VAL A 24 -46.76 6.22 13.52
CA VAL A 24 -45.92 5.03 13.68
C VAL A 24 -44.65 5.54 14.34
N PRO A 25 -44.42 5.31 15.66
CA PRO A 25 -43.12 5.61 16.22
C PRO A 25 -42.13 4.81 15.38
N SER A 26 -41.20 5.52 14.74
CA SER A 26 -40.03 4.92 14.12
C SER A 26 -39.19 4.33 15.26
N CYS A 27 -39.65 3.21 15.82
CA CYS A 27 -38.99 2.56 16.93
C CYS A 27 -37.64 2.07 16.39
N ALA A 28 -36.58 2.69 16.89
CA ALA A 28 -35.29 2.04 16.95
C ALA A 28 -35.45 0.66 17.62
N LEU A 29 -34.68 -0.33 17.17
CA LEU A 29 -34.69 -1.65 17.82
C LEU A 29 -34.28 -1.48 19.29
N LYS A 30 -34.93 -2.22 20.20
CA LYS A 30 -34.56 -2.16 21.62
C LYS A 30 -33.12 -2.68 21.81
N PRO A 31 -32.30 -2.02 22.64
CA PRO A 31 -30.99 -2.53 23.04
C PRO A 31 -31.14 -3.89 23.74
N ALA A 32 -30.27 -4.84 23.43
CA ALA A 32 -30.19 -6.16 24.05
C ALA A 32 -29.44 -6.14 25.40
N SER A 33 -28.63 -5.10 25.63
CA SER A 33 -27.82 -4.90 26.84
C SER A 33 -27.45 -3.41 26.95
N GLU A 34 -27.00 -2.95 28.11
CA GLU A 34 -26.46 -1.60 28.30
C GLU A 34 -25.27 -1.30 27.38
N LEU A 35 -24.53 -2.33 26.95
CA LEU A 35 -23.40 -2.19 26.01
C LEU A 35 -23.85 -2.19 24.54
N ASP A 36 -25.11 -2.51 24.24
CA ASP A 36 -25.68 -2.57 22.89
C ASP A 36 -26.03 -1.15 22.37
N THR A 37 -24.98 -0.38 22.10
CA THR A 37 -25.05 1.02 21.66
C THR A 37 -24.63 1.18 20.20
N PRO A 38 -25.12 2.22 19.48
CA PRO A 38 -24.65 2.53 18.13
C PRO A 38 -23.12 2.69 18.04
N GLU A 39 -22.51 3.33 19.04
CA GLU A 39 -21.07 3.57 19.12
C GLU A 39 -20.28 2.27 19.27
N TYR A 40 -20.75 1.34 20.11
CA TYR A 40 -20.15 0.02 20.26
C TYR A 40 -20.13 -0.74 18.93
N HIS A 41 -21.29 -0.80 18.26
CA HIS A 41 -21.42 -1.51 17.00
C HIS A 41 -20.66 -0.85 15.86
N HIS A 42 -20.57 0.48 15.85
CA HIS A 42 -19.68 1.18 14.92
C HIS A 42 -18.22 0.82 15.18
N LYS A 43 -17.76 0.84 16.44
CA LYS A 43 -16.39 0.44 16.78
C LYS A 43 -16.11 -1.02 16.39
N ALA A 44 -17.06 -1.93 16.64
CA ALA A 44 -16.97 -3.32 16.21
C ALA A 44 -16.90 -3.44 14.67
N GLY A 45 -17.71 -2.67 13.93
CA GLY A 45 -17.65 -2.62 12.47
C GLY A 45 -16.30 -2.10 11.95
N MET A 46 -15.74 -1.06 12.56
CA MET A 46 -14.42 -0.55 12.19
C MET A 46 -13.30 -1.56 12.45
N ARG A 47 -13.38 -2.36 13.52
CA ARG A 47 -12.44 -3.46 13.76
C ARG A 47 -12.56 -4.56 12.69
N HIS A 48 -13.76 -4.90 12.26
CA HIS A 48 -13.96 -5.84 11.15
C HIS A 48 -13.38 -5.29 9.84
N VAL A 49 -13.54 -3.99 9.55
CA VAL A 49 -12.90 -3.33 8.40
C VAL A 49 -11.37 -3.47 8.47
N GLU A 50 -10.76 -3.23 9.64
CA GLU A 50 -9.32 -3.38 9.84
C GLU A 50 -8.82 -4.82 9.64
N MET A 51 -9.67 -5.81 9.89
CA MET A 51 -9.40 -7.24 9.65
C MET A 51 -9.70 -7.69 8.22
N GLY A 52 -10.17 -6.79 7.34
CA GLY A 52 -10.61 -7.14 5.98
C GLY A 52 -11.94 -7.90 5.91
N LYS A 53 -12.67 -7.99 7.03
CA LYS A 53 -13.95 -8.72 7.19
C LYS A 53 -15.13 -7.81 6.87
N TYR A 54 -15.25 -7.42 5.61
CA TYR A 54 -16.20 -6.36 5.22
C TYR A 54 -17.67 -6.79 5.36
N SER A 55 -18.00 -8.06 5.17
CA SER A 55 -19.35 -8.57 5.33
C SER A 55 -19.82 -8.47 6.79
N GLU A 56 -18.98 -8.86 7.74
CA GLU A 56 -19.24 -8.76 9.18
C GLU A 56 -19.26 -7.30 9.66
N ALA A 57 -18.45 -6.44 9.02
CA ALA A 57 -18.51 -5.00 9.24
C ALA A 57 -19.88 -4.43 8.86
N LEU A 58 -20.45 -4.84 7.72
CA LEU A 58 -21.79 -4.42 7.30
C LEU A 58 -22.85 -4.82 8.33
N THR A 59 -22.80 -6.04 8.88
CA THR A 59 -23.72 -6.47 9.94
C THR A 59 -23.61 -5.59 11.18
N SER A 60 -22.39 -5.26 11.60
CA SER A 60 -22.14 -4.41 12.76
C SER A 60 -22.66 -2.98 12.54
N PHE A 61 -22.37 -2.38 11.38
CA PHE A 61 -22.88 -1.04 11.06
C PHE A 61 -24.40 -1.02 10.89
N GLN A 62 -24.99 -2.08 10.33
CA GLN A 62 -26.45 -2.19 10.25
C GLN A 62 -27.07 -2.22 11.65
N ARG A 63 -26.48 -2.96 12.60
CA ARG A 63 -26.95 -2.95 13.99
C ARG A 63 -26.88 -1.55 14.61
N ALA A 64 -25.81 -0.79 14.35
CA ALA A 64 -25.71 0.60 14.81
C ALA A 64 -26.83 1.49 14.22
N ILE A 65 -27.15 1.32 12.94
CA ILE A 65 -28.25 2.03 12.25
C ILE A 65 -29.62 1.63 12.81
N ASP A 66 -29.81 0.34 13.15
CA ASP A 66 -31.06 -0.16 13.70
C ASP A 66 -31.33 0.39 15.12
N LEU A 67 -30.27 0.60 15.89
CA LEU A 67 -30.31 1.22 17.23
C LEU A 67 -30.48 2.74 17.17
N ASP A 68 -29.85 3.42 16.20
CA ASP A 68 -30.10 4.83 15.92
C ASP A 68 -30.01 5.16 14.42
N LYS A 69 -31.17 5.42 13.81
CA LYS A 69 -31.30 5.77 12.39
C LYS A 69 -30.66 7.11 12.02
N LYS A 70 -30.33 7.95 13.02
CA LYS A 70 -29.64 9.24 12.85
C LYS A 70 -28.13 9.13 13.04
N PHE A 71 -27.62 7.95 13.43
CA PHE A 71 -26.20 7.73 13.67
C PHE A 71 -25.38 7.73 12.37
N ALA A 72 -25.10 8.93 11.86
CA ALA A 72 -24.51 9.18 10.54
C ALA A 72 -23.18 8.46 10.31
N ILE A 73 -22.38 8.30 11.37
CA ILE A 73 -21.09 7.63 11.34
C ILE A 73 -21.20 6.15 10.90
N ALA A 74 -22.28 5.44 11.26
CA ALA A 74 -22.49 4.06 10.80
C ALA A 74 -22.83 3.99 9.30
N TYR A 75 -23.53 4.97 8.75
CA TYR A 75 -23.75 5.07 7.30
C TYR A 75 -22.42 5.27 6.55
N ALA A 76 -21.52 6.11 7.07
CA ALA A 76 -20.18 6.24 6.50
C ALA A 76 -19.40 4.92 6.61
N GLY A 77 -19.54 4.19 7.73
CA GLY A 77 -19.02 2.83 7.92
C GLY A 77 -19.50 1.84 6.86
N MET A 78 -20.81 1.83 6.56
CA MET A 78 -21.37 1.04 5.45
C MET A 78 -20.72 1.42 4.12
N GLY A 79 -20.54 2.72 3.86
CA GLY A 79 -19.84 3.23 2.69
C GLY A 79 -18.42 2.67 2.53
N ILE A 80 -17.66 2.63 3.63
CA ILE A 80 -16.30 2.10 3.69
C ILE A 80 -16.30 0.60 3.37
N ALA A 81 -17.17 -0.18 4.03
CA ALA A 81 -17.25 -1.62 3.80
C ALA A 81 -17.63 -1.94 2.34
N TYR A 82 -18.62 -1.26 1.77
CA TYR A 82 -18.99 -1.45 0.37
C TYR A 82 -17.91 -1.01 -0.62
N ALA A 83 -17.14 0.05 -0.32
CA ALA A 83 -16.03 0.46 -1.18
C ALA A 83 -14.99 -0.67 -1.30
N ASN A 84 -14.65 -1.30 -0.18
CA ASN A 84 -13.70 -2.40 -0.13
C ASN A 84 -14.25 -3.73 -0.69
N LEU A 85 -15.57 -3.90 -0.76
CA LEU A 85 -16.23 -5.00 -1.46
C LEU A 85 -16.31 -4.82 -2.99
N GLY A 86 -15.82 -3.70 -3.54
CA GLY A 86 -15.96 -3.40 -4.98
C GLY A 86 -17.33 -2.84 -5.38
N GLU A 87 -18.21 -2.59 -4.41
CA GLU A 87 -19.59 -2.16 -4.62
C GLU A 87 -19.69 -0.62 -4.69
N LYS A 88 -19.04 -0.04 -5.69
CA LYS A 88 -18.93 1.41 -5.91
C LYS A 88 -20.25 2.18 -5.76
N LYS A 89 -21.34 1.66 -6.32
CA LYS A 89 -22.66 2.34 -6.28
C LYS A 89 -23.19 2.44 -4.85
N LYS A 90 -23.10 1.35 -4.08
CA LYS A 90 -23.55 1.31 -2.68
C LYS A 90 -22.64 2.16 -1.80
N ALA A 91 -21.33 2.11 -2.01
CA ALA A 91 -20.36 2.93 -1.28
C ALA A 91 -20.70 4.42 -1.35
N LYS A 92 -20.94 4.95 -2.57
CA LYS A 92 -21.32 6.35 -2.78
C LYS A 92 -22.70 6.69 -2.19
N LYS A 93 -23.67 5.77 -2.32
CA LYS A 93 -25.01 5.95 -1.73
C LYS A 93 -24.90 6.17 -0.22
N TYR A 94 -24.22 5.27 0.49
CA TYR A 94 -24.11 5.33 1.95
C TYR A 94 -23.25 6.51 2.44
N ALA A 95 -22.22 6.90 1.69
CA ALA A 95 -21.49 8.15 1.97
C ALA A 95 -22.39 9.39 1.85
N GLY A 96 -23.26 9.44 0.83
CA GLY A 96 -24.25 10.50 0.68
C GLY A 96 -25.26 10.53 1.82
N GLU A 97 -25.79 9.36 2.20
CA GLU A 97 -26.73 9.25 3.33
C GLU A 97 -26.13 9.69 4.67
N ALA A 98 -24.83 9.49 4.87
CA ALA A 98 -24.10 9.99 6.03
C ALA A 98 -23.96 11.52 6.00
N GLU A 99 -23.60 12.09 4.84
CA GLU A 99 -23.52 13.55 4.66
C GLU A 99 -24.88 14.23 4.84
N ASP A 100 -25.97 13.62 4.37
CA ASP A 100 -27.33 14.18 4.53
C ASP A 100 -27.74 14.26 6.00
N ARG A 101 -27.30 13.30 6.82
CA ARG A 101 -27.60 13.27 8.26
C ARG A 101 -26.73 14.22 9.08
N ALA A 102 -25.44 14.33 8.74
CA ALA A 102 -24.48 15.07 9.55
C ALA A 102 -23.33 15.72 8.76
N GLY A 103 -23.62 16.35 7.61
CA GLY A 103 -22.61 16.94 6.72
C GLY A 103 -21.83 18.17 7.25
N LYS A 104 -22.02 18.54 8.53
CA LYS A 104 -21.20 19.54 9.24
C LYS A 104 -20.28 18.92 10.28
N ASP A 105 -20.50 17.66 10.65
CA ASP A 105 -19.69 16.92 11.60
C ASP A 105 -18.36 16.53 10.95
N PRO A 106 -17.22 16.94 11.51
CA PRO A 106 -15.93 16.65 10.91
C PRO A 106 -15.57 15.15 10.94
N ASP A 107 -16.06 14.36 11.89
CA ASP A 107 -15.82 12.91 11.94
C ASP A 107 -16.55 12.21 10.78
N VAL A 108 -17.81 12.60 10.53
CA VAL A 108 -18.61 12.10 9.40
C VAL A 108 -17.99 12.51 8.06
N LEU A 109 -17.61 13.78 7.91
CA LEU A 109 -16.92 14.26 6.70
C LEU A 109 -15.61 13.51 6.44
N THR A 110 -14.87 13.20 7.50
CA THR A 110 -13.61 12.45 7.43
C THR A 110 -13.85 11.00 6.97
N LEU A 111 -14.83 10.32 7.54
CA LEU A 111 -15.18 8.95 7.13
C LEU A 111 -15.73 8.90 5.71
N CYS A 112 -16.55 9.88 5.29
CA CYS A 112 -16.98 9.98 3.90
C CYS A 112 -15.81 10.23 2.95
N ALA A 113 -14.80 11.01 3.35
CA ALA A 113 -13.59 11.17 2.56
C ALA A 113 -12.82 9.85 2.40
N ARG A 114 -12.73 9.05 3.47
CA ARG A 114 -12.14 7.71 3.43
C ARG A 114 -12.85 6.80 2.42
N VAL A 115 -14.19 6.84 2.33
CA VAL A 115 -14.92 6.07 1.31
C VAL A 115 -14.38 6.35 -0.10
N TRP A 116 -14.12 7.62 -0.42
CA TRP A 116 -13.55 7.98 -1.72
C TRP A 116 -12.11 7.50 -1.89
N ILE A 117 -11.28 7.54 -0.85
CA ILE A 117 -9.92 6.99 -0.86
C ILE A 117 -9.92 5.47 -1.12
N ASP A 118 -10.85 4.75 -0.50
CA ASP A 118 -11.01 3.30 -0.71
C ASP A 118 -11.50 2.96 -2.13
N LEU A 119 -12.25 3.87 -2.76
CA LEU A 119 -12.68 3.76 -4.16
C LEU A 119 -11.58 4.12 -5.18
N ARG A 120 -10.34 4.39 -4.79
CA ARG A 120 -9.27 4.87 -5.69
C ARG A 120 -9.03 4.02 -6.94
N HIS A 121 -9.19 2.70 -6.82
CA HIS A 121 -9.04 1.75 -7.93
C HIS A 121 -10.29 1.64 -8.82
N GLN A 122 -11.43 2.16 -8.35
CA GLN A 122 -12.74 2.08 -9.01
C GLN A 122 -13.22 3.44 -9.56
N GLU A 123 -12.58 4.54 -9.18
CA GLU A 123 -12.99 5.90 -9.52
C GLU A 123 -11.79 6.78 -9.86
N LYS A 124 -11.64 7.18 -11.13
CA LYS A 124 -10.46 7.95 -11.60
C LYS A 124 -10.27 9.29 -10.89
N LYS A 125 -11.36 9.96 -10.49
CA LYS A 125 -11.32 11.30 -9.87
C LYS A 125 -11.58 11.26 -8.36
N TRP A 126 -11.31 10.13 -7.71
CA TRP A 126 -11.55 9.89 -6.28
C TRP A 126 -10.98 10.98 -5.34
N PHE A 127 -9.81 11.53 -5.70
CA PHE A 127 -9.10 12.52 -4.91
C PHE A 127 -9.84 13.86 -4.80
N LYS A 128 -10.67 14.22 -5.79
CA LYS A 128 -11.43 15.48 -5.79
C LYS A 128 -12.49 15.54 -4.67
N PRO A 129 -13.45 14.59 -4.59
CA PRO A 129 -14.42 14.57 -3.49
C PRO A 129 -13.74 14.31 -2.14
N ALA A 130 -12.76 13.41 -2.05
CA ALA A 130 -12.01 13.16 -0.82
C ALA A 130 -11.37 14.45 -0.28
N GLY A 131 -10.59 15.16 -1.10
CA GLY A 131 -9.94 16.42 -0.70
C GLY A 131 -10.94 17.52 -0.34
N LYS A 132 -12.08 17.62 -1.05
CA LYS A 132 -13.16 18.55 -0.70
C LYS A 132 -13.73 18.29 0.70
N LEU A 133 -13.96 17.02 1.04
CA LEU A 133 -14.50 16.61 2.34
C LEU A 133 -13.49 16.83 3.47
N LEU A 134 -12.22 16.45 3.27
CA LEU A 134 -11.15 16.66 4.25
C LEU A 134 -10.93 18.15 4.52
N LYS A 135 -10.93 18.98 3.48
CA LYS A 135 -10.84 20.45 3.63
C LYS A 135 -12.02 21.01 4.43
N LYS A 136 -13.24 20.49 4.21
CA LYS A 136 -14.41 20.87 5.03
C LYS A 136 -14.24 20.43 6.48
N ALA A 137 -13.80 19.20 6.73
CA ALA A 137 -13.58 18.67 8.08
C ALA A 137 -12.55 19.51 8.85
N LEU A 138 -11.41 19.82 8.24
CA LEU A 138 -10.36 20.66 8.84
C LEU A 138 -10.80 22.12 9.03
N LYS A 139 -11.72 22.64 8.20
CA LYS A 139 -12.34 23.95 8.43
C LYS A 139 -13.26 23.93 9.66
N ARG A 140 -13.91 22.81 9.96
CA ARG A 140 -14.78 22.64 11.14
C ARG A 140 -13.98 22.43 12.42
N LYS A 141 -12.91 21.62 12.35
CA LYS A 141 -11.99 21.35 13.44
C LYS A 141 -10.56 21.35 12.91
N LYS A 142 -9.82 22.44 13.16
CA LYS A 142 -8.47 22.67 12.61
C LYS A 142 -7.47 21.57 12.96
N ASN A 143 -7.54 21.04 14.17
CA ASN A 143 -6.66 19.97 14.67
C ASN A 143 -7.43 18.64 14.79
N HIS A 144 -8.03 18.21 13.68
CA HIS A 144 -8.77 16.95 13.64
C HIS A 144 -7.87 15.81 13.18
N GLU A 145 -7.48 14.95 14.11
CA GLU A 145 -6.51 13.87 13.88
C GLU A 145 -6.86 12.99 12.67
N GLY A 146 -8.08 12.43 12.63
CA GLY A 146 -8.52 11.60 11.50
C GLY A 146 -8.49 12.31 10.14
N ALA A 147 -8.96 13.56 10.06
CA ALA A 147 -8.92 14.34 8.85
C ALA A 147 -7.47 14.62 8.39
N THR A 148 -6.55 14.90 9.33
CA THR A 148 -5.12 15.06 9.00
C THR A 148 -4.52 13.73 8.51
N TYR A 149 -4.85 12.61 9.16
CA TYR A 149 -4.39 11.27 8.74
C TYR A 149 -4.83 10.93 7.31
N TYR A 150 -6.13 11.07 7.01
CA TYR A 150 -6.67 10.79 5.68
C TYR A 150 -6.24 11.84 4.64
N THR A 151 -5.83 13.04 5.05
CA THR A 151 -5.14 13.99 4.16
C THR A 151 -3.76 13.45 3.77
N GLY A 152 -3.04 12.86 4.73
CA GLY A 152 -1.78 12.14 4.44
C GLY A 152 -1.98 10.98 3.47
N GLU A 153 -2.98 10.12 3.68
CA GLU A 153 -3.29 9.03 2.74
C GLU A 153 -3.70 9.54 1.35
N LEU A 154 -4.48 10.61 1.28
CA LEU A 154 -4.85 11.25 0.01
C LEU A 154 -3.61 11.70 -0.79
N TYR A 155 -2.64 12.33 -0.12
CA TYR A 155 -1.37 12.70 -0.76
C TYR A 155 -0.52 11.50 -1.12
N LEU A 156 -0.44 10.51 -0.22
CA LEU A 156 0.33 9.28 -0.45
C LEU A 156 -0.13 8.54 -1.72
N TYR A 157 -1.44 8.36 -1.89
CA TYR A 157 -2.00 7.67 -3.06
C TYR A 157 -2.05 8.54 -4.32
N GLN A 158 -1.78 9.84 -4.21
CA GLN A 158 -1.46 10.72 -5.35
C GLN A 158 0.04 10.78 -5.65
N TYR A 159 0.86 10.02 -4.90
CA TYR A 159 2.31 10.02 -4.99
C TYR A 159 2.96 11.38 -4.66
N GLU A 160 2.27 12.19 -3.85
CA GLU A 160 2.74 13.45 -3.28
C GLU A 160 3.43 13.17 -1.93
N PHE A 161 4.57 12.49 -1.97
CA PHE A 161 5.18 11.89 -0.76
C PHE A 161 5.66 12.90 0.29
N ASN A 162 6.14 14.08 -0.13
CA ASN A 162 6.55 15.13 0.81
C ASN A 162 5.35 15.63 1.62
N GLN A 163 4.24 15.94 0.93
CA GLN A 163 3.00 16.36 1.57
C GLN A 163 2.45 15.26 2.48
N ALA A 164 2.51 14.00 2.04
CA ALA A 164 2.09 12.86 2.85
C ALA A 164 2.92 12.74 4.14
N GLU A 165 4.25 12.84 4.03
CA GLU A 165 5.16 12.81 5.18
C GLU A 165 4.80 13.88 6.21
N ASP A 166 4.60 15.13 5.76
CA ASP A 166 4.25 16.25 6.63
C ASP A 166 2.95 16.01 7.39
N GLN A 167 1.91 15.49 6.71
CA GLN A 167 0.63 15.18 7.36
C GLN A 167 0.78 14.06 8.38
N PHE A 168 1.50 12.98 8.06
CA PHE A 168 1.68 11.88 9.00
C PHE A 168 2.51 12.30 10.22
N ARG A 169 3.55 13.13 10.03
CA ARG A 169 4.32 13.74 11.13
C ARG A 169 3.42 14.53 12.07
N MET A 170 2.50 15.35 11.53
CA MET A 170 1.54 16.09 12.34
C MET A 170 0.67 15.15 13.17
N VAL A 171 0.16 14.06 12.60
CA VAL A 171 -0.69 13.09 13.32
C VAL A 171 0.09 12.38 14.43
N VAL A 172 1.35 11.99 14.19
CA VAL A 172 2.22 11.40 15.22
C VAL A 172 2.36 12.35 16.42
N ALA A 173 2.52 13.66 16.16
CA ALA A 173 2.63 14.66 17.21
C ALA A 173 1.34 14.84 18.03
N MET A 174 0.17 14.50 17.48
CA MET A 174 -1.12 14.59 18.20
C MET A 174 -1.28 13.51 19.28
N LYS A 175 -0.56 12.38 19.18
CA LYS A 175 -0.59 11.26 20.14
C LYS A 175 -1.99 10.68 20.41
N GLY A 176 -2.88 10.71 19.42
CA GLY A 176 -4.21 10.11 19.51
C GLY A 176 -4.30 8.73 18.87
N ASP A 177 -5.52 8.32 18.50
CA ASP A 177 -5.83 6.97 18.04
C ASP A 177 -5.17 6.62 16.70
N TYR A 178 -4.86 7.63 15.88
CA TYR A 178 -4.20 7.42 14.58
C TYR A 178 -2.67 7.46 14.68
N SER A 179 -2.09 7.94 15.79
CA SER A 179 -0.64 8.12 15.94
C SER A 179 0.18 6.87 15.61
N GLY A 180 -0.25 5.68 16.04
CA GLY A 180 0.45 4.42 15.76
C GLY A 180 0.45 4.05 14.28
N LYS A 181 -0.69 4.23 13.59
CA LYS A 181 -0.79 4.01 12.14
C LYS A 181 0.00 5.06 11.37
N ALA A 182 -0.14 6.32 11.76
CA ALA A 182 0.58 7.45 11.19
C ALA A 182 2.09 7.29 11.30
N ASN A 183 2.60 6.75 12.40
CA ASN A 183 4.05 6.53 12.57
C ASN A 183 4.60 5.57 11.50
N LYS A 184 3.90 4.48 11.21
CA LYS A 184 4.29 3.54 10.15
C LYS A 184 4.28 4.22 8.78
N MET A 185 3.22 4.99 8.50
CA MET A 185 3.07 5.71 7.24
C MET A 185 4.12 6.81 7.08
N TRP A 186 4.44 7.53 8.17
CA TRP A 186 5.47 8.55 8.20
C TRP A 186 6.85 7.96 7.89
N GLN A 187 7.23 6.86 8.55
CA GLN A 187 8.50 6.17 8.29
C GLN A 187 8.60 5.68 6.84
N MET A 188 7.51 5.15 6.29
CA MET A 188 7.47 4.75 4.88
C MET A 188 7.64 5.97 3.96
N SER A 189 6.87 7.04 4.17
CA SER A 189 6.98 8.28 3.36
C SER A 189 8.39 8.87 3.42
N GLN A 190 9.03 8.89 4.58
CA GLN A 190 10.42 9.34 4.73
C GLN A 190 11.41 8.56 3.86
N LYS A 191 11.29 7.22 3.84
CA LYS A 191 12.13 6.38 2.99
C LYS A 191 11.90 6.71 1.50
N ILE A 192 10.65 6.86 1.10
CA ILE A 192 10.30 7.17 -0.30
C ILE A 192 10.80 8.56 -0.71
N VAL A 193 10.63 9.57 0.14
CA VAL A 193 11.14 10.94 -0.08
C VAL A 193 12.65 10.92 -0.26
N ARG A 194 13.38 10.19 0.59
CA ARG A 194 14.85 10.05 0.47
C ARG A 194 15.28 9.28 -0.78
N ALA A 195 14.50 8.29 -1.19
CA ALA A 195 14.80 7.48 -2.37
C ALA A 195 14.56 8.25 -3.68
N MET A 196 13.62 9.22 -3.68
CA MET A 196 13.27 10.05 -4.84
C MET A 196 12.98 9.23 -6.12
N PRO A 197 11.96 8.34 -6.11
CA PRO A 197 11.63 7.52 -7.28
C PRO A 197 11.37 8.37 -8.52
N GLY A 198 12.12 8.11 -9.58
CA GLY A 198 12.08 8.89 -10.82
C GLY A 198 10.94 8.49 -11.74
N THR A 199 10.45 7.25 -11.64
CA THR A 199 9.47 6.70 -12.57
C THR A 199 8.08 6.53 -11.93
N SER A 200 7.03 6.51 -12.76
CA SER A 200 5.68 6.23 -12.27
C SER A 200 5.53 4.83 -11.68
N VAL A 201 6.34 3.88 -12.16
CA VAL A 201 6.38 2.50 -11.64
C VAL A 201 7.06 2.47 -10.28
N GLY A 202 8.22 3.13 -10.13
CA GLY A 202 8.90 3.29 -8.85
C GLY A 202 7.97 3.87 -7.79
N LYS A 203 7.20 4.91 -8.12
CA LYS A 203 6.21 5.50 -7.20
C LYS A 203 5.11 4.53 -6.76
N LYS A 204 4.67 3.61 -7.64
CA LYS A 204 3.67 2.58 -7.31
C LYS A 204 4.26 1.51 -6.40
N VAL A 205 5.40 0.94 -6.82
CA VAL A 205 6.08 -0.12 -6.08
C VAL A 205 6.55 0.37 -4.72
N ALA A 206 6.87 1.66 -4.57
CA ALA A 206 7.20 2.29 -3.28
C ALA A 206 6.17 2.02 -2.16
N LEU A 207 4.90 1.79 -2.53
CA LEU A 207 3.81 1.51 -1.60
C LEU A 207 3.61 0.01 -1.29
N HIS A 208 4.37 -0.88 -1.93
CA HIS A 208 4.30 -2.32 -1.68
C HIS A 208 5.02 -2.67 -0.37
N GLU A 209 4.32 -3.33 0.54
CA GLU A 209 4.90 -3.82 1.80
C GLU A 209 5.99 -4.86 1.57
N LYS A 210 5.82 -5.70 0.55
CA LYS A 210 6.81 -6.66 0.05
C LYS A 210 6.81 -6.63 -1.47
N ILE A 211 7.99 -6.54 -2.07
CA ILE A 211 8.14 -6.59 -3.53
C ILE A 211 8.31 -8.03 -4.00
N THR A 212 7.82 -8.31 -5.20
CA THR A 212 8.07 -9.58 -5.88
C THR A 212 9.36 -9.55 -6.70
N ARG A 213 9.79 -10.70 -7.23
CA ARG A 213 10.93 -10.79 -8.15
C ARG A 213 10.67 -10.04 -9.45
N ALA A 214 9.43 -10.02 -9.92
CA ALA A 214 8.98 -9.19 -11.03
C ALA A 214 9.07 -7.68 -10.71
N ASP A 215 8.61 -7.26 -9.53
CA ASP A 215 8.73 -5.86 -9.09
C ASP A 215 10.20 -5.42 -9.05
N LEU A 216 11.10 -6.29 -8.54
CA LEU A 216 12.53 -6.01 -8.51
C LEU A 216 13.12 -5.86 -9.92
N ALA A 217 12.78 -6.74 -10.86
CA ALA A 217 13.26 -6.66 -12.24
C ALA A 217 12.88 -5.32 -12.88
N VAL A 218 11.62 -4.91 -12.69
CA VAL A 218 11.11 -3.66 -13.25
C VAL A 218 11.74 -2.45 -12.55
N LEU A 219 11.89 -2.48 -11.22
CA LEU A 219 12.58 -1.42 -10.48
C LEU A 219 14.02 -1.21 -10.96
N LEU A 220 14.80 -2.29 -11.07
CA LEU A 220 16.18 -2.21 -11.54
C LEU A 220 16.23 -1.73 -13.00
N ALA A 221 15.34 -2.20 -13.86
CA ALA A 221 15.32 -1.78 -15.25
C ALA A 221 15.01 -0.27 -15.40
N GLU A 222 13.94 0.18 -14.76
CA GLU A 222 13.36 1.51 -14.96
C GLU A 222 14.10 2.60 -14.16
N GLU A 223 14.40 2.35 -12.88
CA GLU A 223 15.05 3.36 -12.03
C GLU A 223 16.56 3.46 -12.32
N LEU A 224 17.20 2.39 -12.78
CA LEU A 224 18.62 2.41 -13.16
C LEU A 224 18.85 2.51 -14.68
N LYS A 225 17.79 2.59 -15.49
CA LYS A 225 17.87 2.60 -16.96
C LYS A 225 18.88 1.55 -17.47
N ILE A 226 18.70 0.29 -17.06
CA ILE A 226 19.75 -0.74 -17.11
C ILE A 226 20.35 -0.92 -18.51
N SER A 227 19.52 -0.91 -19.56
CA SER A 227 19.98 -0.96 -20.95
C SER A 227 20.99 0.14 -21.32
N THR A 228 20.85 1.33 -20.73
CA THR A 228 21.79 2.44 -20.94
C THR A 228 23.09 2.22 -20.18
N LEU A 229 23.02 1.68 -18.96
CA LEU A 229 24.21 1.31 -18.19
C LEU A 229 25.03 0.24 -18.90
N MET A 230 24.36 -0.81 -19.39
CA MET A 230 25.05 -1.93 -20.06
C MET A 230 25.71 -1.48 -21.37
N LYS A 231 25.06 -0.61 -22.16
CA LYS A 231 25.65 -0.04 -23.38
C LYS A 231 26.93 0.75 -23.13
N ARG A 232 27.01 1.48 -22.00
CA ARG A 232 28.22 2.24 -21.63
C ARG A 232 29.40 1.33 -21.30
N GLN A 233 29.14 0.11 -20.83
CA GLN A 233 30.19 -0.86 -20.56
C GLN A 233 30.61 -1.66 -21.79
N THR A 234 29.70 -1.93 -22.72
CA THR A 234 30.00 -2.64 -23.97
C THR A 234 30.72 -1.77 -25.01
N THR A 235 31.45 -0.73 -24.60
CA THR A 235 32.41 -0.08 -25.51
C THR A 235 33.48 -1.15 -25.78
N PRO A 236 33.63 -1.62 -27.02
CA PRO A 236 34.21 -2.94 -27.26
C PRO A 236 35.68 -2.93 -26.86
N ALA A 237 36.02 -3.72 -25.84
CA ALA A 237 37.33 -4.33 -25.81
C ALA A 237 37.40 -5.18 -27.08
N SER A 238 38.22 -4.75 -28.04
CA SER A 238 38.58 -5.49 -29.24
C SER A 238 39.39 -6.73 -28.85
N GLY A 239 38.74 -7.68 -28.18
CA GLY A 239 39.23 -9.00 -27.84
C GLY A 239 38.55 -10.01 -28.75
N PHE A 240 39.34 -10.86 -29.39
CA PHE A 240 38.85 -11.98 -30.19
C PHE A 240 37.94 -12.89 -29.33
N GLN A 241 36.69 -13.08 -29.75
CA GLN A 241 35.77 -14.04 -29.14
C GLN A 241 35.83 -15.36 -29.91
N THR A 242 35.92 -16.48 -29.19
CA THR A 242 35.90 -17.81 -29.80
C THR A 242 34.51 -18.18 -30.32
N PRO A 243 34.38 -19.06 -31.33
CA PRO A 243 33.09 -19.54 -31.82
C PRO A 243 32.23 -20.24 -30.74
N GLU A 244 32.84 -20.78 -29.69
CA GLU A 244 32.16 -21.41 -28.57
C GLU A 244 31.58 -20.37 -27.59
N GLU A 245 32.32 -19.29 -27.31
CA GLU A 245 31.83 -18.12 -26.55
C GLU A 245 30.71 -17.40 -27.32
N MET A 246 30.82 -17.28 -28.64
CA MET A 246 29.73 -16.75 -29.48
C MET A 246 28.51 -17.68 -29.53
N ARG A 247 28.70 -19.00 -29.43
CA ARG A 247 27.59 -19.96 -29.34
C ARG A 247 26.92 -19.90 -27.98
N ALA A 248 27.68 -19.89 -26.88
CA ALA A 248 27.17 -19.74 -25.52
C ALA A 248 26.41 -18.41 -25.33
N ALA A 249 26.94 -17.31 -25.86
CA ALA A 249 26.28 -16.01 -25.87
C ALA A 249 24.98 -15.99 -26.72
N ASN A 250 24.87 -16.86 -27.72
CA ASN A 250 23.66 -17.04 -28.53
C ASN A 250 22.70 -18.11 -27.98
N THR A 251 23.10 -18.94 -27.00
CA THR A 251 22.22 -19.99 -26.44
C THR A 251 21.33 -19.46 -25.31
N SER A 252 21.59 -18.27 -24.78
CA SER A 252 20.80 -17.60 -23.74
C SER A 252 19.64 -16.72 -24.27
N GLN A 253 19.22 -16.91 -25.52
CA GLN A 253 18.11 -16.17 -26.14
C GLN A 253 16.72 -16.53 -25.56
N GLY A 254 16.63 -17.55 -24.70
CA GLY A 254 15.44 -17.88 -23.94
C GLY A 254 15.58 -17.46 -22.48
N GLY A 255 15.09 -16.27 -22.11
CA GLY A 255 14.90 -15.95 -20.69
C GLY A 255 13.92 -16.91 -20.01
N PRO A 256 13.70 -16.79 -18.69
CA PRO A 256 13.00 -17.80 -17.91
C PRO A 256 11.65 -18.21 -18.51
N SER A 257 11.42 -19.51 -18.68
CA SER A 257 10.23 -20.02 -19.38
C SER A 257 8.92 -19.68 -18.66
N ASP A 258 8.96 -19.59 -17.33
CA ASP A 258 7.86 -19.20 -16.46
C ASP A 258 7.59 -17.69 -16.43
N ALA A 259 8.47 -16.87 -17.04
CA ALA A 259 8.19 -15.47 -17.28
C ALA A 259 7.32 -15.23 -18.53
N LYS A 260 7.16 -16.24 -19.40
CA LYS A 260 6.39 -16.10 -20.65
C LYS A 260 4.91 -15.83 -20.36
N GLY A 261 4.38 -14.74 -20.90
CA GLY A 261 3.01 -14.28 -20.67
C GLY A 261 2.81 -13.52 -19.35
N HIS A 262 3.85 -13.40 -18.53
CA HIS A 262 3.80 -12.59 -17.31
C HIS A 262 3.88 -11.10 -17.67
N TRP A 263 3.20 -10.23 -16.90
CA TRP A 263 3.17 -8.79 -17.20
C TRP A 263 4.57 -8.16 -17.22
N ALA A 264 5.50 -8.74 -16.43
CA ALA A 264 6.89 -8.29 -16.34
C ALA A 264 7.87 -9.03 -17.27
N GLU A 265 7.38 -9.84 -18.22
CA GLU A 265 8.21 -10.71 -19.07
C GLU A 265 9.41 -9.98 -19.70
N VAL A 266 9.17 -8.79 -20.26
CA VAL A 266 10.18 -8.00 -20.96
C VAL A 266 11.36 -7.66 -20.04
N TRP A 267 11.07 -7.09 -18.86
CA TRP A 267 12.10 -6.71 -17.90
C TRP A 267 12.78 -7.93 -17.26
N ILE A 268 12.03 -9.00 -16.99
CA ILE A 268 12.61 -10.24 -16.45
C ILE A 268 13.63 -10.81 -17.44
N LYS A 269 13.27 -10.89 -18.73
CA LYS A 269 14.17 -11.37 -19.78
C LYS A 269 15.40 -10.48 -19.94
N GLU A 270 15.22 -9.16 -19.90
CA GLU A 270 16.33 -8.20 -19.99
C GLU A 270 17.33 -8.41 -18.84
N LEU A 271 16.86 -8.39 -17.59
CA LEU A 271 17.73 -8.53 -16.41
C LEU A 271 18.36 -9.92 -16.31
N SER A 272 17.66 -10.96 -16.76
CA SER A 272 18.21 -12.32 -16.87
C SER A 272 19.29 -12.41 -17.95
N GLY A 273 19.09 -11.74 -19.10
CA GLY A 273 20.08 -11.71 -20.17
C GLY A 273 21.39 -11.04 -19.77
N TYR A 274 21.35 -10.13 -18.80
CA TYR A 274 22.53 -9.53 -18.19
C TYR A 274 23.09 -10.32 -16.99
N GLY A 275 22.46 -11.43 -16.58
CA GLY A 275 22.85 -12.21 -15.40
C GLY A 275 22.58 -11.52 -14.05
N ILE A 276 21.83 -10.41 -14.03
CA ILE A 276 21.57 -9.62 -12.81
C ILE A 276 20.53 -10.33 -11.93
N LEU A 277 19.47 -10.84 -12.55
CA LEU A 277 18.42 -11.60 -11.87
C LEU A 277 18.23 -12.95 -12.56
N GLU A 278 18.47 -14.02 -11.83
CA GLU A 278 18.32 -15.38 -12.35
C GLU A 278 17.50 -16.23 -11.37
N GLY A 279 16.86 -17.28 -11.89
CA GLY A 279 16.44 -18.40 -11.05
C GLY A 279 17.66 -19.08 -10.43
N ALA A 280 17.47 -19.84 -9.35
CA ALA A 280 18.54 -20.72 -8.88
C ALA A 280 18.93 -21.70 -9.99
N PRO A 281 20.17 -22.24 -10.02
CA PRO A 281 20.58 -23.19 -11.06
C PRO A 281 19.58 -24.34 -11.20
N GLY A 282 19.02 -24.51 -12.41
CA GLY A 282 18.01 -25.52 -12.71
C GLY A 282 16.59 -25.24 -12.19
N GLN A 283 16.33 -24.05 -11.65
CA GLN A 283 15.02 -23.63 -11.13
C GLN A 283 14.38 -22.52 -12.00
N PRO A 284 13.03 -22.47 -12.07
CA PRO A 284 12.29 -21.34 -12.65
C PRO A 284 12.59 -20.00 -11.97
N PHE A 285 12.17 -18.90 -12.58
CA PHE A 285 12.38 -17.55 -12.05
C PHE A 285 11.42 -17.17 -10.92
N TYR A 286 10.22 -17.74 -10.87
CA TYR A 286 9.14 -17.45 -9.93
C TYR A 286 8.81 -15.95 -9.78
N PRO A 287 8.24 -15.29 -10.81
CA PRO A 287 8.04 -13.83 -10.84
C PRO A 287 7.27 -13.26 -9.64
N ASP A 288 6.28 -13.99 -9.12
CA ASP A 288 5.39 -13.55 -8.06
C ASP A 288 5.92 -13.81 -6.64
N ASN A 289 7.04 -14.52 -6.50
CA ASN A 289 7.63 -14.79 -5.18
C ASN A 289 8.15 -13.49 -4.57
N PRO A 290 7.87 -13.23 -3.28
CA PRO A 290 8.48 -12.11 -2.56
C PRO A 290 9.99 -12.22 -2.54
N VAL A 291 10.69 -11.11 -2.78
CA VAL A 291 12.14 -11.04 -2.66
C VAL A 291 12.51 -10.84 -1.20
N ASN A 292 13.39 -11.70 -0.68
CA ASN A 292 13.99 -11.51 0.63
C ASN A 292 15.31 -10.70 0.55
N ARG A 293 15.81 -10.25 1.71
CA ARG A 293 17.02 -9.42 1.80
C ARG A 293 18.27 -10.09 1.23
N ALA A 294 18.43 -11.40 1.41
CA ALA A 294 19.57 -12.12 0.85
C ALA A 294 19.53 -12.16 -0.69
N GLU A 295 18.38 -12.49 -1.27
CA GLU A 295 18.16 -12.48 -2.72
C GLU A 295 18.37 -11.09 -3.32
N TYR A 296 17.85 -10.07 -2.65
CA TYR A 296 18.04 -8.68 -3.06
C TYR A 296 19.54 -8.31 -3.08
N CYS A 297 20.29 -8.67 -2.03
CA CYS A 297 21.73 -8.40 -1.98
C CYS A 297 22.49 -9.13 -3.09
N MET A 298 22.13 -10.38 -3.41
CA MET A 298 22.76 -11.11 -4.51
C MET A 298 22.53 -10.40 -5.85
N ALA A 299 21.31 -9.91 -6.12
CA ALA A 299 21.02 -9.14 -7.32
C ALA A 299 21.87 -7.86 -7.40
N ILE A 300 21.98 -7.12 -6.29
CA ILE A 300 22.80 -5.89 -6.25
C ILE A 300 24.29 -6.20 -6.37
N GLN A 301 24.80 -7.27 -5.76
CA GLN A 301 26.20 -7.69 -5.93
C GLN A 301 26.50 -7.96 -7.40
N ARG A 302 25.68 -8.76 -8.08
CA ARG A 302 25.87 -9.08 -9.51
C ARG A 302 25.84 -7.80 -10.34
N LEU A 303 24.88 -6.94 -10.07
CA LEU A 303 24.80 -5.63 -10.72
C LEU A 303 26.06 -4.77 -10.46
N LEU A 304 26.60 -4.75 -9.23
CA LEU A 304 27.85 -4.05 -8.91
C LEU A 304 29.04 -4.64 -9.67
N SER A 305 29.19 -5.97 -9.65
CA SER A 305 30.23 -6.72 -10.37
C SER A 305 30.22 -6.36 -11.85
N ILE A 306 29.05 -6.42 -12.47
CA ILE A 306 28.86 -6.07 -13.88
C ILE A 306 29.21 -4.59 -14.10
N VAL A 307 28.52 -3.65 -13.44
CA VAL A 307 28.64 -2.20 -13.68
C VAL A 307 30.04 -1.64 -13.36
N THR A 308 30.79 -2.28 -12.48
CA THR A 308 32.18 -1.87 -12.18
C THR A 308 33.22 -2.62 -13.01
N GLY A 309 32.85 -3.75 -13.62
CA GLY A 309 33.79 -4.65 -14.29
C GLY A 309 34.72 -5.39 -13.32
N ASP A 310 34.40 -5.39 -12.02
CA ASP A 310 35.22 -5.98 -10.96
C ASP A 310 34.62 -7.30 -10.47
N ALA A 311 35.03 -8.40 -11.11
CA ALA A 311 34.63 -9.75 -10.73
C ALA A 311 35.10 -10.16 -9.32
N SER A 312 36.11 -9.47 -8.74
CA SER A 312 36.58 -9.77 -7.38
C SER A 312 35.52 -9.48 -6.33
N LEU A 313 34.54 -8.62 -6.63
CA LEU A 313 33.42 -8.32 -5.74
C LEU A 313 32.57 -9.56 -5.43
N GLU A 314 32.52 -10.54 -6.33
CA GLU A 314 31.74 -11.76 -6.10
C GLU A 314 32.39 -12.71 -5.10
N THR A 315 33.69 -12.55 -4.83
CA THR A 315 34.44 -13.41 -3.91
C THR A 315 35.10 -12.67 -2.74
N ARG A 316 34.93 -11.35 -2.65
CA ARG A 316 35.60 -10.43 -1.71
C ARG A 316 35.60 -10.86 -0.24
N TYR A 317 34.51 -11.46 0.23
CA TYR A 317 34.31 -11.88 1.62
C TYR A 317 34.17 -13.40 1.78
N PHE A 318 34.56 -14.18 0.76
CA PHE A 318 34.58 -15.64 0.91
C PHE A 318 35.58 -16.05 2.00
N GLY A 319 35.12 -16.91 2.92
CA GLY A 319 35.96 -17.40 4.02
C GLY A 319 36.17 -16.41 5.16
N GLU A 320 35.49 -15.26 5.17
CA GLU A 320 35.56 -14.31 6.29
C GLU A 320 35.11 -14.98 7.60
N ASN A 321 35.92 -14.90 8.64
CA ASN A 321 35.61 -15.47 9.96
C ASN A 321 36.24 -14.59 11.04
N PRO A 322 35.48 -14.09 12.04
CA PRO A 322 34.06 -14.33 12.30
C PRO A 322 33.12 -13.66 11.30
N SER A 323 31.89 -14.15 11.22
CA SER A 323 30.81 -13.49 10.48
C SER A 323 30.55 -12.08 11.04
N ARG A 324 30.25 -11.13 10.15
CA ARG A 324 29.82 -9.76 10.49
C ARG A 324 28.42 -9.70 11.08
N PHE A 325 27.61 -10.74 10.90
CA PHE A 325 26.20 -10.75 11.28
C PHE A 325 25.94 -11.83 12.32
N GLN A 326 25.16 -11.51 13.33
CA GLN A 326 24.86 -12.44 14.42
C GLN A 326 24.05 -13.66 13.96
N ASP A 327 23.18 -13.48 12.96
CA ASP A 327 22.23 -14.49 12.48
C ASP A 327 22.55 -15.07 11.10
N VAL A 328 23.74 -14.77 10.55
CA VAL A 328 24.18 -15.31 9.25
C VAL A 328 25.57 -15.92 9.42
N PRO A 329 25.76 -17.23 9.20
CA PRO A 329 27.09 -17.81 9.17
C PRO A 329 27.85 -17.41 7.90
N SER A 330 29.18 -17.33 7.96
CA SER A 330 30.02 -17.02 6.80
C SER A 330 29.92 -18.03 5.66
N SER A 331 29.43 -19.24 5.95
CA SER A 331 29.13 -20.28 4.96
C SER A 331 27.80 -20.09 4.23
N HIS A 332 26.99 -19.10 4.61
CA HIS A 332 25.73 -18.84 3.95
C HIS A 332 25.95 -18.47 2.47
N PRO A 333 25.20 -19.02 1.50
CA PRO A 333 25.44 -18.80 0.07
C PRO A 333 25.45 -17.32 -0.35
N ALA A 334 24.58 -16.52 0.26
CA ALA A 334 24.50 -15.07 0.03
C ALA A 334 25.40 -14.23 0.96
N TYR A 335 26.27 -14.84 1.78
CA TYR A 335 27.07 -14.12 2.78
C TYR A 335 27.89 -12.99 2.14
N ASN A 336 28.62 -13.30 1.07
CA ASN A 336 29.43 -12.32 0.34
C ASN A 336 28.60 -11.10 -0.10
N ALA A 337 27.40 -11.35 -0.62
CA ALA A 337 26.51 -10.30 -1.11
C ALA A 337 25.99 -9.41 0.01
N MET A 338 25.62 -10.00 1.15
CA MET A 338 25.16 -9.27 2.32
C MET A 338 26.30 -8.45 2.95
N ALA A 339 27.50 -9.03 3.05
CA ALA A 339 28.69 -8.32 3.54
C ALA A 339 29.04 -7.13 2.65
N LEU A 340 29.05 -7.32 1.32
CA LEU A 340 29.29 -6.25 0.35
C LEU A 340 28.23 -5.16 0.41
N CYS A 341 26.94 -5.51 0.44
CA CYS A 341 25.86 -4.54 0.54
C CYS A 341 25.92 -3.75 1.85
N SER A 342 26.36 -4.39 2.94
CA SER A 342 26.55 -3.72 4.23
C SER A 342 27.77 -2.79 4.21
N GLU A 343 28.92 -3.20 3.62
CA GLU A 343 30.10 -2.35 3.44
C GLU A 343 29.75 -1.09 2.64
N ARG A 344 28.98 -1.25 1.56
CA ARG A 344 28.60 -0.15 0.65
C ARG A 344 27.43 0.69 1.14
N GLY A 345 26.87 0.39 2.32
CA GLY A 345 25.72 1.10 2.89
C GLY A 345 24.43 0.94 2.08
N ILE A 346 24.35 -0.06 1.21
CA ILE A 346 23.17 -0.35 0.38
C ILE A 346 22.09 -1.04 1.21
N MET A 347 22.47 -2.02 2.03
CA MET A 347 21.57 -2.73 2.93
C MET A 347 22.32 -3.13 4.21
N GLN A 348 21.83 -2.68 5.36
CA GLN A 348 22.52 -2.81 6.65
C GLN A 348 21.81 -3.80 7.58
N ALA A 349 22.58 -4.45 8.44
CA ALA A 349 22.06 -5.16 9.61
C ALA A 349 21.50 -4.17 10.64
N ASP A 350 20.65 -4.67 11.53
CA ASP A 350 20.18 -3.90 12.66
C ASP A 350 21.34 -3.55 13.58
N MET A 351 21.55 -2.26 13.84
CA MET A 351 22.72 -1.77 14.58
C MET A 351 22.72 -2.19 16.06
N MET A 352 21.55 -2.48 16.63
CA MET A 352 21.40 -2.82 18.05
C MET A 352 21.60 -4.32 18.30
N THR A 353 21.05 -5.14 17.40
CA THR A 353 21.07 -6.60 17.53
C THR A 353 22.19 -7.24 16.71
N GLY A 354 22.78 -6.54 15.73
CA GLY A 354 23.76 -7.12 14.81
C GLY A 354 23.18 -8.15 13.84
N ARG A 355 21.84 -8.28 13.78
CA ARG A 355 21.14 -9.24 12.93
C ARG A 355 20.88 -8.66 11.55
N PHE A 356 21.16 -9.43 10.51
CA PHE A 356 20.90 -9.05 9.14
C PHE A 356 19.48 -9.40 8.67
N GLU A 357 18.87 -10.44 9.24
CA GLU A 357 17.54 -10.96 8.87
C GLU A 357 17.44 -11.36 7.38
N PRO A 358 18.26 -12.31 6.87
CA PRO A 358 18.35 -12.62 5.44
C PRO A 358 17.01 -13.01 4.79
N GLY A 359 16.14 -13.71 5.53
CA GLY A 359 14.83 -14.17 5.05
C GLY A 359 13.71 -13.13 5.10
N LYS A 360 13.97 -11.93 5.66
CA LYS A 360 12.94 -10.89 5.75
C LYS A 360 12.63 -10.31 4.36
N PRO A 361 11.36 -10.16 3.98
CA PRO A 361 10.98 -9.54 2.72
C PRO A 361 11.48 -8.09 2.60
N VAL A 362 11.77 -7.66 1.38
CA VAL A 362 12.13 -6.26 1.08
C VAL A 362 10.88 -5.48 0.71
N SER A 363 10.68 -4.31 1.33
CA SER A 363 9.60 -3.39 0.96
C SER A 363 10.00 -2.56 -0.26
N GLY A 364 9.02 -2.01 -0.99
CA GLY A 364 9.33 -1.18 -2.16
C GLY A 364 10.07 0.10 -1.80
N ALA A 365 9.74 0.70 -0.67
CA ALA A 365 10.46 1.86 -0.14
C ALA A 365 11.93 1.53 0.20
N ASP A 366 12.21 0.37 0.79
CA ASP A 366 13.57 -0.08 1.11
C ASP A 366 14.37 -0.42 -0.16
N ALA A 367 13.72 -1.06 -1.15
CA ALA A 367 14.33 -1.36 -2.43
C ALA A 367 14.74 -0.07 -3.17
N LEU A 368 13.86 0.94 -3.22
CA LEU A 368 14.17 2.22 -3.85
C LEU A 368 15.28 2.98 -3.12
N LEU A 369 15.30 2.95 -1.78
CA LEU A 369 16.36 3.58 -1.00
C LEU A 369 17.72 2.89 -1.25
N SER A 370 17.71 1.58 -1.40
CA SER A 370 18.89 0.78 -1.76
C SER A 370 19.38 1.11 -3.18
N ILE A 371 18.47 1.21 -4.15
CA ILE A 371 18.77 1.66 -5.53
C ILE A 371 19.37 3.07 -5.53
N ARG A 372 18.83 3.99 -4.74
CA ARG A 372 19.36 5.34 -4.62
C ARG A 372 20.77 5.36 -4.02
N SER A 373 21.01 4.51 -3.01
CA SER A 373 22.33 4.35 -2.40
C SER A 373 23.34 3.78 -3.40
N PHE A 374 22.92 2.80 -4.22
CA PHE A 374 23.71 2.26 -5.32
C PHE A 374 24.07 3.33 -6.37
N GLN A 375 23.08 4.13 -6.83
CA GLN A 375 23.33 5.24 -7.77
C GLN A 375 24.36 6.24 -7.22
N ASN A 376 24.21 6.63 -5.95
CA ASN A 376 25.13 7.56 -5.29
C ASN A 376 26.55 6.97 -5.16
N ALA A 377 26.67 5.69 -4.78
CA ALA A 377 27.96 5.02 -4.62
C ALA A 377 28.75 4.96 -5.93
N LEU A 378 28.05 4.83 -7.06
CA LEU A 378 28.67 4.77 -8.40
C LEU A 378 28.68 6.12 -9.13
N ARG A 379 28.22 7.20 -8.48
CA ARG A 379 28.07 8.54 -9.09
C ARG A 379 27.26 8.51 -10.40
N ILE A 380 26.25 7.65 -10.46
CA ILE A 380 25.37 7.50 -11.61
C ILE A 380 24.21 8.50 -11.50
N THR A 381 24.03 9.32 -12.54
CA THR A 381 22.88 10.22 -12.69
C THR A 381 22.22 9.98 -14.04
N PHE A 382 20.88 10.08 -14.08
CA PHE A 382 20.07 9.76 -15.25
C PHE A 382 19.09 10.83 -15.64
#